data_AF-A0A8X6YSN1-F1
#
_entry.id   AF-A0A8X6YSN1-F1
#
_cell.length_a   1.000
_cell.length_b   1.000
_cell.length_c   1.000
_cell.angle_alpha   90.00
_cell.angle_beta   90.00
_cell.angle_gamma   90.00
#
_symmetry.space_group_name_H-M   'P 1'
#
loop_
_entity.id
_entity.type
_entity.pdbx_description
1 polymer ?
#
loop_
_entity_poly.entity_id
_entity_poly.type
_entity_poly.pdbx_seq_one_letter_code
_entity_poly.pdbx_strand_id
1 'polypeptide(L)'
;MDCKGICKEDGLTFTWVFENFRYCGRKNGERISTPTFAKGINDPIYFSLELYPKGFDIKSKDFISFYLYSHSSNNSDIVYNIDFQLSFIAVDGSVLVSKRLQVNDFKSGQRWGFEEFVEHEEV
;
A
#
# COMPACT_ATOMS: atom_id res chain seq x y z
N MET A 1 -15.45 9.02 -0.23
CA MET A 1 -14.32 8.07 -0.32
C MET A 1 -14.88 6.80 -0.93
N ASP A 2 -14.74 6.65 -2.25
CA ASP A 2 -15.32 5.51 -2.95
C ASP A 2 -14.24 4.48 -3.22
N CYS A 3 -14.45 3.24 -2.73
CA CYS A 3 -13.54 2.12 -2.92
C CYS A 3 -14.21 1.09 -3.85
N LYS A 4 -13.52 0.64 -4.90
CA LYS A 4 -13.94 -0.48 -5.76
C LYS A 4 -12.84 -1.53 -5.79
N GLY A 5 -13.07 -2.67 -5.12
CA GLY A 5 -12.20 -3.84 -5.24
C GLY A 5 -12.70 -4.77 -6.33
N ILE A 6 -11.81 -5.26 -7.20
CA ILE A 6 -12.12 -6.31 -8.19
C ILE A 6 -11.19 -7.49 -7.88
N CYS A 7 -11.76 -8.62 -7.48
CA CYS A 7 -11.03 -9.89 -7.31
C CYS A 7 -11.10 -10.66 -8.63
N LYS A 8 -9.95 -11.03 -9.22
CA LYS A 8 -9.86 -12.06 -10.27
C LYS A 8 -9.18 -13.29 -9.66
N GLU A 9 -9.51 -14.49 -10.13
CA GLU A 9 -9.40 -15.74 -9.37
C GLU A 9 -8.02 -16.19 -8.85
N ASP A 10 -6.91 -15.53 -9.16
CA ASP A 10 -5.59 -15.79 -8.50
C ASP A 10 -4.88 -14.51 -7.99
N GLY A 11 -5.54 -13.35 -8.08
CA GLY A 11 -4.95 -12.05 -7.78
C GLY A 11 -5.98 -11.05 -7.23
N LEU A 12 -5.63 -10.38 -6.14
CA LEU A 12 -6.44 -9.28 -5.62
C LEU A 12 -5.92 -7.96 -6.19
N THR A 13 -6.78 -7.23 -6.89
CA THR A 13 -6.51 -5.82 -7.24
C THR A 13 -7.37 -4.93 -6.36
N PHE A 14 -6.69 -4.09 -5.58
CA PHE A 14 -7.31 -3.07 -4.75
C PHE A 14 -6.94 -1.69 -5.30
N THR A 15 -7.96 -0.91 -5.68
CA THR A 15 -7.79 0.47 -6.16
C THR A 15 -8.33 1.44 -5.12
N TRP A 16 -7.48 2.39 -4.73
CA TRP A 16 -7.81 3.47 -3.81
C TRP A 16 -7.68 4.81 -4.52
N VAL A 17 -8.78 5.56 -4.56
CA VAL A 17 -8.78 6.94 -5.04
C VAL A 17 -8.60 7.88 -3.86
N PHE A 18 -7.51 8.65 -3.89
CA PHE A 18 -7.24 9.67 -2.88
C PHE A 18 -7.46 11.06 -3.49
N GLU A 19 -8.59 11.66 -3.13
CA GLU A 19 -8.94 13.00 -3.56
C GLU A 19 -8.13 14.06 -2.79
N ASN A 20 -7.90 15.21 -3.43
CA ASN A 20 -7.27 16.36 -2.79
C ASN A 20 -5.86 16.09 -2.23
N PHE A 21 -5.06 15.24 -2.88
CA PHE A 21 -3.70 14.89 -2.42
C PHE A 21 -2.82 16.11 -2.15
N ARG A 22 -2.92 17.16 -2.97
CA ARG A 22 -2.17 18.41 -2.79
C ARG A 22 -2.50 19.16 -1.49
N TYR A 23 -3.69 18.93 -0.93
CA TYR A 23 -4.14 19.53 0.34
C TYR A 23 -3.90 18.61 1.54
N CYS A 24 -3.17 17.51 1.33
CA CYS A 24 -2.82 16.58 2.39
C CYS A 24 -1.85 17.24 3.38
N GLY A 25 -2.39 17.75 4.49
CA GLY A 25 -1.63 18.40 5.58
C GLY A 25 -0.82 17.45 6.47
N ARG A 26 -0.43 16.27 5.97
CA ARG A 26 0.38 15.30 6.72
C ARG A 26 1.82 15.77 6.81
N LYS A 27 2.45 15.51 7.95
CA LYS A 27 3.89 15.76 8.17
C LYS A 27 4.71 14.54 7.76
N ASN A 28 6.04 14.71 7.67
CA ASN A 28 6.97 13.60 7.51
C ASN A 28 6.71 12.55 8.61
N GLY A 29 6.67 11.26 8.23
CA GLY A 29 6.33 10.15 9.11
C GLY A 29 4.84 9.98 9.44
N GLU A 30 3.97 10.92 9.07
CA GLU A 30 2.53 10.74 9.20
C GLU A 30 1.96 10.00 7.99
N ARG A 31 1.25 8.90 8.26
CA ARG A 31 0.64 8.07 7.22
C ARG A 31 -0.85 8.32 7.04
N ILE A 32 -1.33 7.88 5.89
CA ILE A 32 -2.73 7.67 5.57
C ILE A 32 -2.88 6.18 5.24
N SER A 33 -3.90 5.56 5.81
CA SER A 33 -4.19 4.15 5.58
C SER A 33 -5.52 3.98 4.88
N THR A 34 -5.60 2.99 3.99
CA THR A 34 -6.87 2.60 3.38
C THR A 34 -7.76 1.87 4.38
N PRO A 35 -9.07 1.73 4.10
CA PRO A 35 -9.84 0.66 4.70
C PRO A 35 -9.16 -0.70 4.50
N THR A 36 -9.41 -1.61 5.44
CA THR A 36 -8.87 -2.95 5.38
C THR A 36 -9.55 -3.75 4.27
N PHE A 37 -8.77 -4.51 3.51
CA PHE A 37 -9.25 -5.48 2.52
C PHE A 37 -8.68 -6.87 2.80
N ALA A 38 -9.42 -7.90 2.42
CA ALA A 38 -9.05 -9.29 2.70
C ALA A 38 -8.61 -10.02 1.42
N LYS A 39 -7.64 -10.92 1.56
CA LYS A 39 -7.27 -11.91 0.54
C LYS A 39 -7.46 -13.32 1.12
N GLY A 40 -8.15 -14.19 0.38
CA GLY A 40 -8.50 -15.54 0.81
C GLY A 40 -9.91 -15.63 1.39
N ILE A 41 -10.54 -16.80 1.28
CA ILE A 41 -11.94 -17.04 1.68
C ILE A 41 -12.00 -17.73 3.05
N ASN A 42 -11.19 -18.78 3.26
CA ASN A 42 -11.26 -19.60 4.48
C ASN A 42 -10.37 -19.06 5.60
N ASP A 43 -9.17 -18.57 5.26
CA ASP A 43 -8.22 -17.94 6.19
C ASP A 43 -7.80 -16.58 5.63
N PRO A 44 -8.69 -15.56 5.71
CA PRO A 44 -8.42 -14.27 5.11
C PRO A 44 -7.24 -13.57 5.78
N ILE A 45 -6.30 -13.12 4.97
CA ILE A 45 -5.26 -12.18 5.38
C ILE A 45 -5.77 -10.77 5.14
N TYR A 46 -5.73 -9.94 6.17
CA TYR A 46 -6.22 -8.58 6.13
C TYR A 46 -5.09 -7.62 5.86
N PHE A 47 -5.27 -6.74 4.89
CA PHE A 47 -4.28 -5.75 4.49
C PHE A 47 -4.86 -4.34 4.46
N SER A 48 -3.98 -3.36 4.57
CA SER A 48 -4.25 -1.98 4.18
C SER A 48 -3.05 -1.42 3.44
N LEU A 49 -3.26 -0.46 2.54
CA LEU A 49 -2.16 0.32 1.99
C LEU A 49 -1.85 1.47 2.96
N GLU A 50 -0.56 1.73 3.19
CA GLU A 50 -0.06 2.85 3.99
C GLU A 50 0.75 3.79 3.10
N LEU A 51 0.27 5.01 2.97
CA LEU A 51 0.92 6.07 2.21
C LEU A 51 1.50 7.10 3.17
N TYR A 52 2.74 7.49 2.96
CA TYR A 52 3.42 8.55 3.69
C TYR A 52 3.69 9.70 2.71
N PRO A 53 2.78 10.68 2.61
CA PRO A 53 2.83 11.71 1.58
C PRO A 53 4.07 12.59 1.63
N LYS A 54 4.77 12.64 2.76
CA LYS A 54 5.96 13.46 3.00
C LYS A 54 7.16 12.62 3.46
N GLY A 55 7.23 11.35 3.02
CA GLY A 55 8.26 10.40 3.43
C GLY A 55 7.94 9.68 4.73
N PHE A 56 8.48 8.46 4.86
CA PHE A 56 8.37 7.62 6.04
C PHE A 56 9.19 8.18 7.22
N ASP A 57 10.37 8.70 6.90
CA ASP A 57 11.27 9.34 7.86
C ASP A 57 12.04 10.49 7.20
N ILE A 58 12.96 11.11 7.94
CA ILE A 58 13.72 12.27 7.45
C ILE A 58 14.59 11.95 6.22
N LYS A 59 15.00 10.70 6.03
CA LYS A 59 15.84 10.28 4.90
C LYS A 59 15.01 10.23 3.63
N SER A 60 13.74 9.82 3.73
CA SER A 60 12.80 9.74 2.63
C SER A 60 11.90 10.97 2.47
N LYS A 61 12.26 12.10 3.09
CA LYS A 61 11.43 13.32 3.12
C LYS A 61 11.09 13.92 1.73
N ASP A 62 11.94 13.66 0.74
CA ASP A 62 11.81 14.18 -0.64
C ASP A 62 11.03 13.19 -1.55
N PHE A 63 10.55 12.09 -0.94
CA PHE A 63 9.78 11.05 -1.60
C PHE A 63 8.41 10.87 -0.94
N ILE A 64 7.50 10.27 -1.68
CA ILE A 64 6.33 9.60 -1.13
C ILE A 64 6.75 8.17 -0.82
N SER A 65 6.47 7.69 0.40
CA SER A 65 6.68 6.29 0.77
C SER A 65 5.37 5.53 0.72
N PHE A 66 5.42 4.27 0.26
CA PHE A 66 4.21 3.50 0.01
C PHE A 66 4.40 2.02 0.35
N TYR A 67 3.50 1.51 1.18
CA TYR A 67 3.60 0.18 1.77
C TYR A 67 2.28 -0.58 1.73
N LEU A 68 2.40 -1.90 1.69
CA LEU A 68 1.35 -2.84 2.07
C LEU A 68 1.56 -3.23 3.54
N TYR A 69 0.55 -3.04 4.37
CA TYR A 69 0.56 -3.47 5.77
C TYR A 69 -0.36 -4.67 5.95
N SER A 70 0.14 -5.72 6.60
CA SER A 70 -0.68 -6.87 7.03
C SER A 70 -1.15 -6.67 8.45
N HIS A 71 -2.47 -6.74 8.66
CA HIS A 71 -3.09 -6.71 9.98
C HIS A 71 -2.98 -8.07 10.66
N SER A 72 -2.95 -8.07 11.99
CA SER A 72 -2.87 -9.32 12.74
C SER A 72 -4.07 -10.20 12.45
N SER A 73 -3.80 -11.44 12.06
CA SER A 73 -4.77 -12.53 12.23
C SER A 73 -4.71 -13.01 13.69
N ASN A 74 -5.64 -13.87 14.09
CA ASN A 74 -5.63 -14.48 15.43
C ASN A 74 -4.40 -15.39 15.67
N ASN A 75 -3.60 -15.67 14.64
CA ASN A 75 -2.40 -16.49 14.72
C ASN A 75 -1.17 -15.72 14.18
N SER A 76 -0.36 -15.17 15.08
CA SER A 76 0.82 -14.36 14.75
C SER A 76 1.98 -15.16 14.13
N ASP A 77 1.94 -16.49 14.23
CA ASP A 77 3.03 -17.36 13.78
C ASP A 77 2.93 -17.75 12.31
N ILE A 78 1.82 -17.39 11.64
CA ILE A 78 1.64 -17.66 10.22
C ILE A 78 2.51 -16.70 9.40
N VAL A 79 3.29 -17.30 8.49
CA VAL A 79 4.16 -16.61 7.53
C VAL A 79 3.57 -16.78 6.14
N TYR A 80 3.51 -15.69 5.37
CA TYR A 80 2.96 -15.69 4.02
C TYR A 80 4.02 -15.33 2.98
N ASN A 81 3.98 -16.03 1.84
CA ASN A 81 4.71 -15.65 0.64
C ASN A 81 3.79 -14.74 -0.20
N ILE A 82 4.18 -13.47 -0.37
CA ILE A 82 3.38 -12.47 -1.07
C ILE A 82 4.21 -11.85 -2.19
N ASP A 83 3.77 -12.02 -3.43
CA ASP A 83 4.13 -11.16 -4.55
C ASP A 83 3.05 -10.08 -4.68
N PHE A 84 3.45 -8.81 -4.60
CA PHE A 84 2.56 -7.68 -4.77
C PHE A 84 3.21 -6.55 -5.57
N GLN A 85 2.35 -5.78 -6.22
CA GLN A 85 2.73 -4.63 -7.02
C GLN A 85 1.98 -3.40 -6.52
N LEU A 86 2.72 -2.32 -6.24
CA LEU A 86 2.19 -1.02 -5.86
C LEU A 86 2.33 -0.07 -7.04
N SER A 87 1.27 0.66 -7.38
CA SER A 87 1.27 1.57 -8.52
C SER A 87 0.49 2.85 -8.20
N PHE A 88 0.96 3.98 -8.72
CA PHE A 88 0.13 5.19 -8.88
C PHE A 88 -0.39 5.26 -10.30
N ILE A 89 -1.68 5.51 -10.41
CA ILE A 89 -2.42 5.55 -11.67
C ILE A 89 -2.93 6.98 -11.85
N ALA A 90 -2.68 7.56 -13.02
CA ALA A 90 -3.21 8.86 -13.40
C ALA A 90 -4.73 8.79 -13.62
N VAL A 91 -5.37 9.96 -13.71
CA VAL A 91 -6.83 10.08 -13.93
C VAL A 91 -7.28 9.44 -15.24
N ASP A 92 -6.43 9.44 -16.27
CA ASP A 92 -6.70 8.80 -17.56
C ASP A 92 -6.50 7.27 -17.55
N GLY A 93 -6.11 6.70 -16.41
CA GLY A 93 -5.86 5.27 -16.24
C GLY A 93 -4.44 4.82 -16.59
N SER A 94 -3.57 5.72 -17.05
CA SER A 94 -2.16 5.40 -17.30
C SER A 94 -1.39 5.17 -15.99
N VAL A 95 -0.39 4.28 -16.03
CA VAL A 95 0.46 3.99 -14.87
C VAL A 95 1.57 5.05 -14.81
N LEU A 96 1.62 5.83 -13.73
CA LEU A 96 2.68 6.83 -13.50
C LEU A 96 3.96 6.16 -13.00
N VAL A 97 3.83 5.38 -11.94
CA VAL A 97 4.92 4.62 -11.33
C VAL A 97 4.39 3.27 -10.86
N SER A 98 5.21 2.24 -10.99
CA SER A 98 4.88 0.90 -10.52
C SER A 98 6.12 0.17 -10.03
N LYS A 99 6.03 -0.41 -8.84
CA LYS A 99 7.11 -1.23 -8.25
C LYS A 99 6.53 -2.52 -7.69
N ARG A 100 7.25 -3.63 -7.89
CA ARG A 100 6.86 -4.98 -7.45
C ARG A 100 7.83 -5.49 -6.39
N LEU A 101 7.30 -6.19 -5.41
CA LEU A 101 8.08 -6.82 -4.36
C LEU A 101 7.58 -8.23 -4.11
N GLN A 102 8.51 -9.19 -4.01
CA GLN A 102 8.25 -10.53 -3.53
C GLN A 102 8.81 -10.66 -2.11
N VAL A 103 7.94 -11.02 -1.17
CA VAL A 103 8.28 -11.19 0.25
C VAL A 103 7.98 -12.64 0.62
N ASN A 104 9.00 -13.38 1.06
CA ASN A 104 8.86 -14.81 1.42
C ASN A 104 8.61 -15.03 2.93
N ASP A 105 8.62 -13.96 3.72
CA ASP A 105 8.46 -14.04 5.17
C ASP A 105 7.51 -12.96 5.71
N PHE A 106 6.43 -12.68 4.97
CA PHE A 106 5.48 -11.64 5.36
C PHE A 106 4.70 -12.08 6.60
N LYS A 107 4.94 -11.41 7.74
CA LYS A 107 4.26 -11.71 9.01
C LYS A 107 3.13 -10.73 9.30
N SER A 108 2.19 -11.18 10.10
CA SER A 108 1.15 -10.35 10.71
C SER A 108 1.77 -9.15 11.44
N GLY A 109 1.19 -7.96 11.24
CA GLY A 109 1.65 -6.72 11.89
C GLY A 109 2.87 -6.06 11.22
N GLN A 110 3.31 -6.55 10.07
CA GLN A 110 4.41 -5.96 9.31
C GLN A 110 3.94 -5.11 8.13
N ARG A 111 4.79 -4.17 7.73
CA ARG A 111 4.67 -3.43 6.47
C ARG A 111 5.82 -3.78 5.55
N TRP A 112 5.53 -3.91 4.27
CA TRP A 112 6.51 -4.13 3.21
C TRP A 112 6.17 -3.22 2.03
N GLY A 113 7.18 -2.66 1.38
CA GLY A 113 6.98 -1.66 0.33
C GLY A 113 8.24 -0.86 0.06
N PHE A 114 8.04 0.39 -0.33
CA PHE A 114 9.11 1.24 -0.82
C PHE A 114 9.14 2.53 -0.03
N GLU A 115 10.26 2.73 0.66
CA GLU A 115 10.53 3.95 1.41
C GLU A 115 10.70 5.16 0.48
N GLU A 116 11.39 4.96 -0.64
CA GLU A 116 11.50 5.93 -1.73
C GLU A 116 10.67 5.41 -2.91
N PHE A 117 9.33 5.51 -2.82
CA PHE A 117 8.46 5.00 -3.88
C PHE A 117 8.52 5.90 -5.11
N VAL A 118 8.36 7.21 -4.94
CA VAL A 118 8.40 8.20 -6.04
C VAL A 118 8.71 9.59 -5.47
N GLU A 119 9.43 10.43 -6.23
CA GLU A 119 9.71 11.81 -5.84
C GLU A 119 8.44 12.66 -5.90
N HIS A 120 8.33 13.69 -5.07
CA HIS A 120 7.14 14.57 -5.07
C HIS A 120 6.90 15.27 -6.41
N GLU A 121 7.95 15.51 -7.19
CA GLU A 121 7.86 16.23 -8.48
C GLU A 121 7.25 15.38 -9.60
N GLU A 122 7.24 14.05 -9.45
CA GLU A 122 6.74 13.12 -10.46
C GLU A 122 5.23 12.82 -10.35
N VAL A 123 4.53 13.39 -9.35
CA VAL A 123 3.13 13.05 -9.01
C VAL A 123 2.20 14.26 -8.86
#